data_AF-A0A5K0YA42-F1
#
_entry.id   AF-A0A5K0YA42-F1
#
_cell.length_a   1.000
_cell.length_b   1.000
_cell.length_c   1.000
_cell.angle_alpha   90.00
_cell.angle_beta   90.00
_cell.angle_gamma   90.00
#
_symmetry.space_group_name_H-M   'P 1'
#
loop_
_entity.id
_entity.type
_entity.pdbx_description
1 polymer ?
#
loop_
_entity_poly.entity_id
_entity_poly.type
_entity_poly.pdbx_seq_one_letter_code
_entity_poly.pdbx_strand_id
1 'polypeptide(L)' 'MASIVTSPYPYPYNLNAANFVTIKLNQTNFLIWKTQLLGLIESQDMTEFIEGETAAPEPTIKHTREDGMVEERVNPI' A
#
# COMPACT_ATOMS: atom_id res chain seq x y z
N MET A 1 30.27 1.01 1.48
CA MET A 1 29.18 0.36 0.72
C MET A 1 27.91 0.61 1.52
N ALA A 2 26.96 1.38 0.99
CA ALA A 2 25.72 1.68 1.71
C ALA A 2 24.77 0.48 1.60
N SER A 3 24.41 -0.11 2.73
CA SER A 3 23.36 -1.13 2.79
C SER A 3 22.05 -0.47 2.37
N ILE A 4 21.52 -0.89 1.23
CA ILE A 4 20.21 -0.48 0.75
C ILE A 4 19.21 -1.17 1.69
N VAL A 5 18.64 -0.42 2.62
CA VAL A 5 17.45 -0.89 3.34
C VAL A 5 16.32 -0.93 2.32
N THR A 6 16.05 -2.11 1.77
CA THR A 6 14.87 -2.32 0.94
C THR A 6 13.66 -2.12 1.83
N SER A 7 12.95 -1.01 1.65
CA SER A 7 11.59 -0.90 2.21
C SER A 7 10.81 -2.12 1.73
N PRO A 8 10.17 -2.89 2.62
CA PRO A 8 9.41 -4.08 2.23
C PRO A 8 8.26 -3.73 1.28
N TYR A 9 7.93 -2.44 1.14
CA TYR A 9 6.95 -1.92 0.21
C TYR A 9 7.53 -0.74 -0.59
N PRO A 10 7.57 -0.79 -1.94
CA PRO A 10 8.15 0.26 -2.78
C PRO A 10 7.23 1.50 -2.94
N TYR A 11 6.09 1.54 -2.26
CA TYR A 11 5.10 2.61 -2.36
C TYR A 11 5.27 3.65 -1.24
N PRO A 12 4.91 4.92 -1.49
CA PRO A 12 5.13 6.00 -0.53
C PRO A 12 4.28 5.85 0.71
N TYR A 13 4.92 5.83 1.88
CA TYR A 13 4.25 5.77 3.20
C TYR A 13 3.86 7.15 3.74
N ASN A 14 4.36 8.23 3.13
CA ASN A 14 4.22 9.61 3.60
C ASN A 14 3.27 10.47 2.72
N LEU A 15 2.49 9.83 1.85
CA LEU A 15 1.57 10.52 0.95
C LEU A 15 0.30 10.95 1.71
N ASN A 16 -0.07 12.22 1.61
CA ASN A 16 -1.34 12.72 2.14
C ASN A 16 -2.37 12.80 1.00
N ALA A 17 -3.35 11.88 1.00
CA ALA A 17 -4.41 11.83 0.00
C ALA A 17 -5.24 13.13 -0.08
N ALA A 18 -5.35 13.89 1.01
CA ALA A 18 -6.09 15.16 1.03
C ALA A 18 -5.42 16.26 0.19
N ASN A 19 -4.13 16.13 -0.15
CA ASN A 19 -3.45 17.05 -1.06
C ASN A 19 -3.88 16.85 -2.53
N PHE A 20 -4.44 15.69 -2.87
CA PHE A 20 -4.79 15.31 -4.24
C PHE A 20 -6.30 15.19 -4.45
N VAL A 21 -7.02 14.72 -3.43
CA VAL A 21 -8.49 14.61 -3.44
C VAL A 21 -9.07 15.85 -2.75
N THR A 22 -9.50 16.82 -3.56
CA THR A 22 -9.97 18.14 -3.11
C THR A 22 -11.42 18.14 -2.63
N ILE A 23 -12.15 17.05 -2.84
CA ILE A 23 -13.55 16.92 -2.43
C ILE A 23 -13.74 15.78 -1.43
N LYS A 24 -14.57 16.01 -0.42
CA LYS A 24 -15.02 14.96 0.50
C LYS A 24 -16.16 14.18 -0.14
N LEU A 25 -16.10 12.85 -0.08
CA LEU A 25 -17.16 11.98 -0.59
C LEU A 25 -18.51 12.29 0.07
N ASN A 26 -19.55 12.38 -0.75
CA ASN A 26 -20.95 12.47 -0.36
C ASN A 26 -21.85 11.72 -1.36
N GLN A 27 -23.15 11.68 -1.07
CA GLN A 27 -24.15 10.93 -1.84
C GLN A 27 -24.37 11.42 -3.28
N THR A 28 -23.90 12.61 -3.65
CA THR A 28 -24.11 13.19 -4.99
C THR A 28 -22.81 13.38 -5.80
N ASN A 29 -21.63 13.25 -5.19
CA ASN A 29 -20.35 13.59 -5.83
C ASN A 29 -19.43 12.39 -6.09
N PHE A 30 -19.95 11.16 -5.91
CA PHE A 30 -19.18 9.93 -6.03
C PHE A 30 -18.33 9.86 -7.31
N LEU A 31 -18.88 10.25 -8.47
CA LEU A 31 -18.14 10.17 -9.74
C LEU A 31 -16.90 11.06 -9.76
N ILE A 32 -17.04 12.32 -9.35
CA ILE A 32 -15.91 13.27 -9.31
C ILE A 32 -14.90 12.80 -8.27
N TRP A 33 -15.38 12.34 -7.11
CA TRP A 33 -14.51 11.87 -6.03
C TRP A 33 -13.70 10.65 -6.47
N LYS A 34 -14.37 9.70 -7.14
CA LYS A 34 -13.74 8.50 -7.70
C LYS A 34 -12.68 8.87 -8.74
N THR A 35 -12.95 9.82 -9.63
CA THR A 35 -11.95 10.26 -10.62
C THR A 35 -10.71 10.84 -9.96
N GLN A 36 -10.85 11.69 -8.94
CA GLN A 36 -9.70 12.24 -8.23
C GLN A 36 -8.90 11.17 -7.47
N LEU A 37 -9.60 10.23 -6.84
CA LEU A 37 -8.95 9.13 -6.13
C LEU A 37 -8.23 8.17 -7.09
N LEU A 38 -8.84 7.82 -8.22
CA LEU A 38 -8.20 6.97 -9.23
C LEU A 38 -6.96 7.64 -9.82
N GLY A 39 -7.03 8.93 -10.16
CA GLY A 39 -5.86 9.66 -10.64
C GLY A 39 -4.71 9.69 -9.64
N LEU A 40 -5.00 9.70 -8.33
CA LEU A 40 -4.00 9.54 -7.29
C LEU A 40 -3.37 8.14 -7.34
N ILE A 41 -4.17 7.07 -7.40
CA ILE A 41 -3.70 5.68 -7.44
C ILE A 41 -2.84 5.42 -8.68
N GLU A 42 -3.29 5.87 -9.85
CA GLU A 42 -2.57 5.77 -11.11
C GLU A 42 -1.22 6.51 -11.05
N SER A 43 -1.17 7.68 -10.40
CA SER A 43 0.09 8.46 -10.27
C SER A 43 1.16 7.79 -9.42
N GLN A 44 0.79 6.76 -8.65
CA GLN A 44 1.69 6.00 -7.78
C GLN A 44 1.94 4.58 -8.29
N ASP A 45 1.51 4.27 -9.53
CA ASP A 45 1.58 2.93 -10.11
C ASP A 45 0.93 1.86 -9.21
N MET A 46 -0.18 2.22 -8.53
CA MET A 46 -0.89 1.36 -7.58
C MET A 46 -2.17 0.73 -8.16
N THR A 47 -2.40 0.83 -9.47
CA THR A 47 -3.64 0.37 -10.12
C THR A 47 -3.82 -1.15 -10.01
N GLU A 48 -2.71 -1.90 -10.02
CA GLU A 48 -2.70 -3.37 -9.88
C GLU A 48 -3.39 -3.88 -8.60
N PHE A 49 -3.42 -3.09 -7.52
CA PHE A 49 -4.09 -3.45 -6.26
C PHE A 49 -5.62 -3.37 -6.35
N ILE A 50 -6.16 -2.44 -7.14
CA ILE A 50 -7.61 -2.25 -7.26
C ILE A 50 -8.20 -3.12 -8.37
N GLU A 51 -7.39 -3.49 -9.36
CA GLU A 51 -7.77 -4.41 -10.44
C GLU A 51 -7.62 -5.88 -10.03
N GLY A 52 -6.93 -6.15 -8.92
CA GLY A 52 -6.74 -7.50 -8.38
C GLY A 52 -5.64 -8.28 -9.07
N GLU A 53 -4.76 -7.60 -9.80
CA GLU A 53 -3.57 -8.20 -10.41
C GLU A 53 -2.52 -8.54 -9.34
N THR A 54 -2.44 -7.71 -8.29
CA THR A 54 -1.56 -7.96 -7.14
C THR A 54 -2.31 -8.68 -6.03
N ALA A 55 -1.84 -9.88 -5.67
CA ALA A 55 -2.38 -10.66 -4.57
C ALA A 55 -2.14 -9.97 -3.22
N ALA A 56 -3.09 -10.12 -2.30
CA ALA A 56 -2.91 -9.67 -0.93
C ALA A 56 -1.68 -10.37 -0.30
N PRO A 57 -0.89 -9.66 0.53
CA PRO A 57 0.23 -10.29 1.22
C PRO A 57 -0.27 -11.41 2.14
N GLU A 58 0.56 -12.43 2.32
CA GLU A 58 0.24 -13.55 3.22
C GLU A 58 -0.03 -13.04 4.65
N PRO A 59 -0.99 -13.65 5.37
CA PRO A 59 -1.35 -13.24 6.72
C PRO A 59 -0.24 -13.53 7.74
N THR A 60 0.72 -14.38 7.37
CA THR A 60 1.85 -14.76 8.20
C THR A 60 3.17 -14.57 7.47
N ILE A 61 4.19 -14.19 8.23
CA ILE A 61 5.57 -14.07 7.78
C ILE A 61 6.44 -15.06 8.54
N LYS A 62 7.45 -15.61 7.85
CA LYS A 62 8.49 -16.41 8.48
C LYS A 62 9.52 -15.47 9.09
N HIS A 63 9.60 -15.44 10.42
CA HIS A 63 10.58 -14.67 11.15
C HIS A 63 11.68 -15.61 11.64
N THR A 64 12.91 -15.40 11.16
CA THR A 64 14.08 -16.13 11.65
C THR A 64 14.65 -15.40 12.86
N ARG A 65 14.61 -16.04 14.01
CA ARG A 65 15.21 -15.53 15.25
C ARG A 65 16.75 -15.61 15.19
N GLU A 66 17.41 -14.86 16.06
CA GLU A 66 18.88 -14.81 16.18
C GLU A 66 19.52 -16.18 16.50
N ASP A 67 18.76 -17.10 17.10
CA ASP A 67 19.15 -18.49 17.39
C ASP A 67 18.99 -19.45 16.18
N GLY A 68 18.57 -18.92 15.02
CA GLY A 68 18.33 -19.69 13.81
C GLY A 68 16.97 -20.39 13.74
N MET A 69 16.11 -20.24 14.77
CA MET A 69 14.77 -20.83 14.78
C MET A 69 13.83 -20.02 13.88
N VAL A 70 13.19 -20.68 12.91
CA VAL A 70 12.16 -20.06 12.06
C VAL A 70 10.81 -20.20 12.74
N GLU A 71 10.22 -19.07 13.12
CA GLU A 71 8.85 -19.01 13.64
C GLU A 71 7.91 -18.38 12.61
N GLU A 72 6.68 -18.88 12.56
CA GLU A 72 5.61 -18.23 11.81
C GLU A 72 4.98 -17.17 12.72
N ARG A 73 4.95 -15.92 12.26
CA ARG A 73 4.34 -14.81 12.99
C ARG A 73 3.29 -14.13 12.13
N VAL A 74 2.30 -13.51 12.77
CA VAL A 74 1.32 -12.67 12.08
C VAL A 74 2.06 -11.52 11.40
N ASN A 75 1.72 -11.27 10.14
CA ASN A 75 2.28 -10.15 9.37
C ASN A 75 1.93 -8.82 10.06
N PRO A 76 2.93 -8.04 10.52
CA PRO A 76 2.67 -6.72 11.07
C PRO A 76 2.25 -5.78 9.94
N ILE A 77 0.95 -5.47 9.91
CA ILE A 77 0.34 -4.48 9.01
C ILE A 77 0.84 -3.08 9.35
#